data_AF-A0A1Y2BPK7-F1
#
_entry.id   AF-A0A1Y2BPK7-F1
#
_cell.length_a   1.000
_cell.length_b   1.000
_cell.length_c   1.000
_cell.angle_alpha   90.00
_cell.angle_beta   90.00
_cell.angle_gamma   90.00
#
_symmetry.space_group_name_H-M   'P 1'
#
loop_
_entity.id
_entity.type
_entity.pdbx_description
1 polymer ?
#
loop_
_entity_poly.entity_id
_entity_poly.type
_entity_poly.pdbx_seq_one_letter_code
_entity_poly.pdbx_strand_id
1 'polypeptide(L)'
;MVEWWSANHARIVDLNLSREDLRDIVATTDAPVVFREGIFDVVKTCTELGLPFLVFSAGLYDVIKEILEQNSLKPHNVHIVSNRMKFDGNDICVGFEEPLIHSFNKNETGVHGAPYQAAIESRPNVILMGDSMGDLYMKDGITHDTSLTIGFLNHDTNIHLKNYMEKFDIVVLDDSPMSFVAEFLKKLEREE
;
A
#
# COMPACT_ATOMS: atom_id res chain seq x y z
N MET A 1 9.40 16.97 -0.82
CA MET A 1 8.84 15.70 -1.35
C MET A 1 8.56 15.75 -2.84
N VAL A 2 7.84 16.75 -3.35
CA VAL A 2 7.61 16.89 -4.81
C VAL A 2 8.93 16.92 -5.59
N GLU A 3 9.84 17.84 -5.26
CA GLU A 3 11.16 17.94 -5.92
C GLU A 3 11.93 16.60 -5.89
N TRP A 4 11.98 15.96 -4.72
CA TRP A 4 12.66 14.67 -4.56
C TRP A 4 12.05 13.60 -5.47
N TRP A 5 10.73 13.43 -5.46
CA TRP A 5 10.07 12.44 -6.30
C TRP A 5 10.18 12.75 -7.80
N SER A 6 9.98 14.01 -8.21
CA SER A 6 10.15 14.42 -9.61
C SER A 6 11.58 14.17 -10.10
N ALA A 7 12.59 14.45 -9.28
CA ALA A 7 13.98 14.15 -9.62
C ALA A 7 14.24 12.64 -9.74
N ASN A 8 13.74 11.83 -8.81
CA ASN A 8 13.89 10.37 -8.87
C ASN A 8 13.18 9.77 -10.08
N HIS A 9 11.94 10.19 -10.36
CA HIS A 9 11.20 9.76 -11.54
C HIS A 9 11.95 10.09 -12.84
N ALA A 10 12.51 11.29 -12.96
CA ALA A 10 13.33 11.65 -14.11
C ALA A 10 14.54 10.72 -14.27
N ARG A 11 15.22 10.36 -13.16
CA ARG A 11 16.34 9.40 -13.19
C ARG A 11 15.91 7.99 -13.58
N ILE A 12 14.73 7.53 -13.15
CA ILE A 12 14.20 6.23 -13.55
C ILE A 12 13.90 6.21 -15.06
N VAL A 13 13.34 7.29 -15.60
CA VAL A 13 13.10 7.43 -17.05
C VAL A 13 14.41 7.40 -17.83
N ASP A 14 15.47 8.06 -17.34
CA ASP A 14 16.80 8.04 -17.98
C ASP A 14 17.39 6.62 -18.13
N LEU A 15 16.93 5.64 -17.33
CA LEU A 15 17.39 4.25 -17.39
C LEU A 15 16.79 3.47 -18.58
N ASN A 16 15.73 3.97 -19.22
CA ASN A 16 15.02 3.30 -20.33
C ASN A 16 14.59 1.86 -19.99
N LEU A 17 14.05 1.64 -18.78
CA LEU A 17 13.61 0.32 -18.33
C LEU A 17 12.35 -0.12 -19.07
N SER A 18 12.33 -1.38 -19.50
CA SER A 18 11.12 -2.07 -19.99
C SER A 18 10.34 -2.75 -18.88
N ARG A 19 9.12 -3.24 -19.16
CA ARG A 19 8.38 -4.05 -18.16
C ARG A 19 9.08 -5.37 -17.86
N GLU A 20 9.73 -5.97 -18.86
CA GLU A 20 10.50 -7.20 -18.65
C GLU A 20 11.70 -6.93 -17.75
N ASP A 21 12.39 -5.78 -17.90
CA ASP A 21 13.47 -5.40 -16.98
C ASP A 21 12.96 -5.30 -15.52
N LEU A 22 11.78 -4.70 -15.30
CA LEU A 22 11.19 -4.62 -13.95
C LEU A 22 10.90 -6.01 -13.38
N ARG A 23 10.34 -6.90 -14.19
CA ARG A 23 10.04 -8.27 -13.80
C ARG A 23 11.32 -9.03 -13.43
N ASP A 24 12.36 -8.92 -14.25
CA ASP A 24 13.65 -9.56 -14.05
C ASP A 24 14.37 -8.99 -12.82
N ILE A 25 14.35 -7.68 -12.61
CA ILE A 25 14.91 -7.02 -11.41
C ILE A 25 14.27 -7.60 -10.14
N VAL A 26 12.93 -7.69 -10.11
CA VAL A 26 12.21 -8.23 -8.95
C VAL A 26 12.52 -9.71 -8.74
N ALA A 27 12.65 -10.49 -9.82
CA ALA A 27 12.91 -11.92 -9.75
C ALA A 27 14.35 -12.29 -9.35
N THR A 28 15.32 -11.44 -9.66
CA THR A 28 16.76 -11.78 -9.59
C THR A 28 17.56 -10.93 -8.61
N THR A 29 16.96 -9.91 -7.99
CA THR A 29 17.67 -9.06 -7.01
C THR A 29 18.23 -9.85 -5.83
N ASP A 30 19.49 -9.57 -5.47
CA ASP A 30 20.13 -10.13 -4.27
C ASP A 30 19.56 -9.55 -2.96
N ALA A 31 18.73 -8.50 -3.05
CA ALA A 31 18.03 -7.88 -1.94
C ALA A 31 16.51 -7.94 -2.18
N PRO A 32 15.88 -9.13 -2.03
CA PRO A 32 14.46 -9.29 -2.26
C PRO A 32 13.64 -8.55 -1.19
N VAL A 33 12.41 -8.19 -1.56
CA VAL A 33 11.44 -7.64 -0.62
C VAL A 33 11.11 -8.69 0.44
N VAL A 34 11.17 -8.28 1.70
CA VAL A 34 10.75 -9.08 2.85
C VAL A 34 9.36 -8.63 3.26
N PHE A 35 8.44 -9.58 3.31
CA PHE A 35 7.08 -9.35 3.78
C PHE A 35 7.02 -9.47 5.31
N ARG A 36 6.31 -8.55 5.95
CA ARG A 36 6.02 -8.66 7.38
C ARG A 36 5.24 -9.94 7.67
N GLU A 37 5.64 -10.66 8.70
CA GLU A 37 4.99 -11.90 9.12
C GLU A 37 3.48 -11.69 9.33
N GLY A 38 2.66 -12.56 8.76
CA GLY A 38 1.20 -12.50 8.85
C GLY A 38 0.49 -11.79 7.68
N ILE A 39 1.19 -11.07 6.79
CA ILE A 39 0.51 -10.39 5.67
C ILE A 39 -0.25 -11.36 4.74
N PHE A 40 0.31 -12.55 4.51
CA PHE A 40 -0.32 -13.59 3.69
C PHE A 40 -1.64 -14.04 4.30
N ASP A 41 -1.69 -14.23 5.62
CA ASP A 41 -2.91 -14.60 6.32
C ASP A 41 -3.95 -13.47 6.28
N VAL A 42 -3.52 -12.21 6.37
CA VAL A 42 -4.41 -11.06 6.26
C VAL A 42 -5.03 -10.99 4.86
N VAL A 43 -4.21 -11.02 3.81
CA VAL A 43 -4.71 -10.97 2.42
C VAL A 43 -5.61 -12.17 2.11
N LYS A 44 -5.22 -13.37 2.55
CA LYS A 44 -6.05 -14.57 2.42
C LYS A 44 -7.40 -14.41 3.12
N THR A 45 -7.39 -13.96 4.38
CA THR A 45 -8.61 -13.73 5.17
C THR A 45 -9.51 -12.68 4.50
N CYS A 46 -8.94 -11.56 4.03
CA CYS A 46 -9.68 -10.58 3.25
C CYS A 46 -10.31 -11.20 2.00
N THR A 47 -9.59 -12.07 1.30
CA THR A 47 -10.11 -12.75 0.09
C THR A 47 -11.28 -13.68 0.43
N GLU A 48 -11.14 -14.50 1.48
CA GLU A 48 -12.16 -15.44 1.95
C GLU A 48 -13.44 -14.72 2.41
N LEU A 49 -13.29 -13.57 3.06
CA LEU A 49 -14.39 -12.71 3.52
C LEU A 49 -14.91 -11.76 2.43
N GLY A 50 -14.38 -11.83 1.21
CA GLY A 50 -14.74 -10.93 0.11
C GLY A 50 -14.46 -9.45 0.41
N LEU A 51 -13.48 -9.13 1.26
CA LEU A 51 -13.06 -7.77 1.61
C LEU A 51 -12.09 -7.21 0.57
N PRO A 52 -12.32 -5.98 0.07
CA PRO A 52 -11.38 -5.29 -0.80
C PRO A 52 -10.16 -4.84 0.01
N PHE A 53 -8.97 -5.09 -0.52
CA PHE A 53 -7.69 -4.75 0.11
C PHE A 53 -6.95 -3.76 -0.78
N LEU A 54 -6.60 -2.57 -0.27
CA LEU A 54 -5.88 -1.55 -1.04
C LEU A 54 -4.45 -1.38 -0.52
N VAL A 55 -3.50 -1.53 -1.43
CA VAL A 55 -2.12 -1.07 -1.26
C VAL A 55 -2.03 0.36 -1.78
N PHE A 56 -2.11 1.34 -0.87
CA PHE A 56 -1.94 2.75 -1.20
C PHE A 56 -0.51 3.20 -0.88
N SER A 57 0.33 3.30 -1.91
CA SER A 57 1.76 3.53 -1.76
C SER A 57 2.21 4.78 -2.49
N ALA A 58 3.12 5.54 -1.88
CA ALA A 58 3.88 6.60 -2.55
C ALA A 58 5.03 6.04 -3.41
N GLY A 59 5.21 4.71 -3.47
CA GLY A 59 6.25 4.05 -4.25
C GLY A 59 5.96 3.98 -5.75
N LEU A 60 6.52 2.95 -6.40
CA LEU A 60 6.40 2.69 -7.82
C LEU A 60 5.37 1.59 -8.06
N TYR A 61 4.25 1.90 -8.71
CA TYR A 61 3.14 0.96 -8.94
C TYR A 61 3.63 -0.32 -9.62
N ASP A 62 4.36 -0.20 -10.73
CA ASP A 62 4.71 -1.34 -11.58
C ASP A 62 5.66 -2.30 -10.85
N VAL A 63 6.56 -1.78 -10.03
CA VAL A 63 7.45 -2.59 -9.17
C VAL A 63 6.64 -3.29 -8.07
N ILE A 64 5.74 -2.58 -7.39
CA ILE A 64 4.86 -3.17 -6.35
C ILE A 64 3.99 -4.28 -6.96
N LYS A 65 3.43 -4.05 -8.14
CA LYS A 65 2.63 -5.05 -8.86
C LYS A 65 3.45 -6.31 -9.12
N GLU A 66 4.64 -6.19 -9.68
CA GLU A 66 5.51 -7.35 -9.95
C GLU A 66 5.88 -8.09 -8.66
N ILE A 67 6.22 -7.38 -7.58
CA ILE A 67 6.49 -8.00 -6.27
C ILE A 67 5.29 -8.81 -5.78
N LEU A 68 4.08 -8.25 -5.82
CA LEU A 68 2.89 -8.93 -5.32
C LEU A 68 2.49 -10.11 -6.20
N GLU A 69 2.61 -9.99 -7.53
CA GLU A 69 2.27 -11.07 -8.46
C GLU A 69 3.25 -12.25 -8.35
N GLN A 70 4.56 -11.99 -8.33
CA GLN A 70 5.58 -13.04 -8.20
C GLN A 70 5.51 -13.79 -6.86
N ASN A 71 4.94 -13.16 -5.82
CA ASN A 71 4.76 -13.76 -4.50
C ASN A 71 3.33 -14.27 -4.24
N SER A 72 2.47 -14.36 -5.25
CA SER A 72 1.07 -14.81 -5.10
C SER A 72 0.25 -14.00 -4.07
N LEU A 73 0.58 -12.71 -3.89
CA LEU A 73 -0.08 -11.76 -3.00
C LEU A 73 -0.99 -10.77 -3.73
N LYS A 74 -1.34 -11.05 -4.99
CA LYS A 74 -2.20 -10.20 -5.82
C LYS A 74 -3.50 -10.89 -6.28
N PRO A 75 -4.33 -11.44 -5.37
CA PRO A 75 -5.66 -11.90 -5.74
C PRO A 75 -6.54 -10.75 -6.24
N HIS A 76 -7.70 -11.09 -6.81
CA HIS A 76 -8.61 -10.14 -7.46
C HIS A 76 -9.13 -9.01 -6.55
N ASN A 77 -9.19 -9.25 -5.24
CA ASN A 77 -9.61 -8.27 -4.22
C ASN A 77 -8.47 -7.35 -3.77
N VAL A 78 -7.21 -7.58 -4.19
CA VAL A 78 -6.09 -6.69 -3.89
C VAL A 78 -5.96 -5.65 -5.00
N HIS A 79 -6.00 -4.38 -4.62
CA HIS A 79 -5.89 -3.22 -5.49
C HIS A 79 -4.62 -2.43 -5.13
N ILE A 80 -4.07 -1.69 -6.10
CA ILE A 80 -2.87 -0.89 -5.89
C ILE A 80 -3.14 0.52 -6.41
N VAL A 81 -2.86 1.53 -5.58
CA VAL A 81 -2.82 2.95 -5.96
C VAL A 81 -1.41 3.45 -5.63
N SER A 82 -0.67 3.86 -6.65
CA SER A 82 0.72 4.30 -6.53
C SER A 82 1.20 5.02 -7.79
N ASN A 83 2.45 5.50 -7.83
CA ASN A 83 2.99 6.19 -9.00
C ASN A 83 3.23 5.20 -10.14
N ARG A 84 2.36 5.24 -11.16
CA ARG A 84 2.44 4.34 -12.32
C ARG A 84 3.37 4.86 -13.38
N MET A 85 4.22 3.99 -13.90
CA MET A 85 5.08 4.28 -15.05
C MET A 85 4.26 4.30 -16.34
N LYS A 86 4.59 5.25 -17.22
CA LYS A 86 4.08 5.33 -18.59
C LYS A 86 5.09 4.66 -19.52
N PHE A 87 4.62 3.70 -20.30
CA PHE A 87 5.44 2.98 -21.28
C PHE A 87 5.06 3.40 -22.70
N ASP A 88 6.05 3.51 -23.57
CA ASP A 88 5.83 3.82 -24.98
C ASP A 88 5.48 2.57 -25.81
N GLY A 89 5.42 2.73 -27.14
CA GLY A 89 5.10 1.63 -28.06
C GLY A 89 6.18 0.54 -28.16
N ASN A 90 7.38 0.78 -27.64
CA ASN A 90 8.47 -0.20 -27.54
C ASN A 90 8.59 -0.79 -26.14
N ASP A 91 7.57 -0.56 -25.29
CA ASP A 91 7.54 -0.97 -23.89
C ASP A 91 8.65 -0.35 -23.03
N ILE A 92 9.13 0.85 -23.37
CA ILE A 92 10.14 1.57 -22.57
C ILE A 92 9.47 2.62 -21.68
N CYS A 93 9.89 2.71 -20.41
CA CYS A 93 9.42 3.71 -19.47
C CYS A 93 9.85 5.13 -19.93
N VAL A 94 8.85 5.97 -20.21
CA VAL A 94 9.03 7.35 -20.72
C VAL A 94 8.48 8.42 -19.77
N GLY A 95 7.90 8.03 -18.64
CA GLY A 95 7.35 8.97 -17.67
C GLY A 95 6.51 8.30 -16.59
N PHE A 96 5.75 9.11 -15.85
CA PHE A 96 4.83 8.65 -14.81
C PHE A 96 3.44 9.27 -15.02
N GLU A 97 2.40 8.57 -14.57
CA GLU A 97 1.04 9.09 -14.46
C GLU A 97 0.96 10.18 -13.39
N GLU A 98 0.07 11.14 -13.63
CA GLU A 98 -0.25 12.22 -12.69
C GLU A 98 -1.63 11.93 -12.08
N PRO A 99 -1.90 12.38 -10.82
CA PRO A 99 -1.01 13.18 -9.98
C PRO A 99 0.09 12.35 -9.29
N LEU A 100 1.25 12.97 -9.05
CA LEU A 100 2.29 12.42 -8.19
C LEU A 100 1.76 12.12 -6.77
N ILE A 101 1.99 10.90 -6.29
CA ILE A 101 1.74 10.47 -4.90
C ILE A 101 3.06 10.46 -4.12
N HIS A 102 3.08 11.14 -2.99
CA HIS A 102 4.17 11.18 -2.01
C HIS A 102 3.63 11.05 -0.58
N SER A 103 4.51 10.91 0.41
CA SER A 103 4.15 10.63 1.81
C SER A 103 3.28 11.69 2.53
N PHE A 104 2.91 12.79 1.87
CA PHE A 104 2.12 13.88 2.47
C PHE A 104 0.87 14.25 1.66
N ASN A 105 0.57 13.52 0.59
CA ASN A 105 -0.64 13.72 -0.21
C ASN A 105 -1.33 12.38 -0.54
N LYS A 106 -1.13 11.37 0.31
CA LYS A 106 -1.90 10.12 0.28
C LYS A 106 -3.32 10.41 0.79
N ASN A 107 -4.16 10.92 -0.10
CA ASN A 107 -5.55 11.23 0.16
C ASN A 107 -6.45 10.68 -0.97
N GLU A 108 -7.74 11.00 -0.94
CA GLU A 108 -8.75 10.45 -1.82
C GLU A 108 -8.51 10.62 -3.33
N THR A 109 -7.67 11.58 -3.71
CA THR A 109 -7.39 11.87 -5.12
C THR A 109 -6.80 10.69 -5.89
N GLY A 110 -6.17 9.73 -5.19
CA GLY A 110 -5.68 8.49 -5.80
C GLY A 110 -6.73 7.36 -5.87
N VAL A 111 -7.85 7.48 -5.15
CA VAL A 111 -8.86 6.42 -4.99
C VAL A 111 -10.09 6.66 -5.89
N HIS A 112 -10.39 7.93 -6.20
CA HIS A 112 -11.51 8.31 -7.04
C HIS A 112 -11.31 7.91 -8.51
N GLY A 113 -12.31 7.23 -9.09
CA GLY A 113 -12.36 6.93 -10.54
C GLY A 113 -11.97 5.51 -10.96
N ALA A 114 -11.75 4.58 -10.01
CA ALA A 114 -11.34 3.19 -10.29
C ALA A 114 -12.43 2.17 -9.88
N PRO A 115 -12.38 0.91 -10.38
CA PRO A 115 -13.24 -0.19 -9.92
C PRO A 115 -13.25 -0.40 -8.40
N TYR A 116 -12.19 0.03 -7.72
CA TYR A 116 -12.07 -0.03 -6.26
C TYR A 116 -13.12 0.83 -5.53
N GLN A 117 -13.48 2.00 -6.07
CA GLN A 117 -14.48 2.87 -5.46
C GLN A 117 -15.82 2.13 -5.31
N ALA A 118 -16.27 1.46 -6.37
CA ALA A 118 -17.49 0.66 -6.34
C ALA A 118 -17.40 -0.51 -5.34
N ALA A 119 -16.22 -1.08 -5.13
CA ALA A 119 -16.01 -2.18 -4.18
C ALA A 119 -16.11 -1.76 -2.70
N ILE A 120 -15.97 -0.46 -2.42
CA ILE A 120 -15.99 0.10 -1.06
C ILE A 120 -17.23 0.94 -0.74
N GLU A 121 -18.06 1.30 -1.74
CA GLU A 121 -19.24 2.15 -1.56
C GLU A 121 -20.22 1.66 -0.47
N SER A 122 -20.37 0.35 -0.32
CA SER A 122 -21.26 -0.26 0.68
C SER A 122 -20.55 -0.67 1.98
N ARG A 123 -19.34 -0.17 2.25
CA ARG A 123 -18.50 -0.61 3.37
C ARG A 123 -18.24 0.54 4.34
N PRO A 124 -18.99 0.61 5.47
CA PRO A 124 -18.88 1.73 6.41
C PRO A 124 -17.65 1.64 7.33
N ASN A 125 -16.89 0.55 7.28
CA ASN A 125 -15.80 0.29 8.22
C ASN A 125 -14.46 0.15 7.49
N VAL A 126 -13.42 0.80 8.01
CA VAL A 126 -12.06 0.79 7.45
C VAL A 126 -11.05 0.33 8.50
N ILE A 127 -10.15 -0.58 8.10
CA ILE A 127 -8.91 -0.84 8.83
C ILE A 127 -7.78 -0.20 8.04
N LEU A 128 -7.11 0.78 8.65
CA LEU A 128 -5.98 1.48 8.07
C LEU A 128 -4.68 1.00 8.70
N MET A 129 -3.71 0.67 7.87
CA MET A 129 -2.39 0.19 8.28
C MET A 129 -1.32 1.07 7.64
N GLY A 130 -0.44 1.66 8.44
CA GLY A 130 0.61 2.54 7.95
C GLY A 130 1.82 2.57 8.87
N ASP A 131 2.96 3.01 8.36
CA ASP A 131 4.20 3.15 9.11
C ASP A 131 4.59 4.60 9.35
N SER A 132 3.88 5.56 8.74
CA SER A 132 4.13 6.98 8.87
C SER A 132 2.89 7.78 9.29
N MET A 133 3.10 8.98 9.83
CA MET A 133 2.00 9.91 10.12
C MET A 133 1.19 10.30 8.87
N GLY A 134 1.85 10.31 7.70
CA GLY A 134 1.20 10.61 6.43
C GLY A 134 0.16 9.57 6.02
N ASP A 135 0.29 8.34 6.51
CA ASP A 135 -0.62 7.25 6.17
C ASP A 135 -1.98 7.39 6.84
N LEU A 136 -2.08 8.13 7.95
CA LEU A 136 -3.36 8.39 8.62
C LEU A 136 -4.37 9.11 7.71
N TYR A 137 -3.88 9.82 6.70
CA TYR A 137 -4.70 10.54 5.72
C TYR A 137 -5.20 9.62 4.58
N MET A 138 -4.78 8.35 4.50
CA MET A 138 -5.23 7.44 3.44
C MET A 138 -6.72 7.11 3.49
N LYS A 139 -7.35 7.25 4.66
CA LYS A 139 -8.81 7.11 4.83
C LYS A 139 -9.56 8.39 4.50
N ASP A 140 -8.87 9.52 4.40
CA ASP A 140 -9.52 10.80 4.12
C ASP A 140 -10.07 10.77 2.70
N GLY A 141 -11.34 11.20 2.59
CA GLY A 141 -12.16 11.18 1.38
C GLY A 141 -12.61 9.82 0.86
N ILE A 142 -12.40 8.73 1.61
CA ILE A 142 -13.26 7.53 1.54
C ILE A 142 -14.40 7.72 2.55
N THR A 143 -15.65 7.58 2.13
CA THR A 143 -16.79 7.59 3.05
C THR A 143 -16.76 6.36 3.95
N HIS A 144 -16.67 6.57 5.27
CA HIS A 144 -16.72 5.52 6.28
C HIS A 144 -17.27 6.08 7.60
N ASP A 145 -17.94 5.22 8.38
CA ASP A 145 -18.50 5.54 9.69
C ASP A 145 -17.49 5.24 10.81
N THR A 146 -16.76 4.12 10.69
CA THR A 146 -15.81 3.67 11.70
C THR A 146 -14.45 3.36 11.07
N SER A 147 -13.37 3.74 11.76
CA SER A 147 -12.01 3.40 11.36
C SER A 147 -11.21 2.84 12.53
N LEU A 148 -10.46 1.77 12.28
CA LEU A 148 -9.39 1.29 13.15
C LEU A 148 -8.03 1.59 12.49
N THR A 149 -7.14 2.26 13.19
CA THR A 149 -5.82 2.68 12.68
C THR A 149 -4.70 1.91 13.38
N ILE A 150 -3.82 1.30 12.59
CA ILE A 150 -2.68 0.49 13.06
C ILE A 150 -1.39 1.12 12.54
N GLY A 151 -0.56 1.60 13.46
CA GLY A 151 0.72 2.25 13.18
C GLY A 151 1.89 1.31 13.45
N PHE A 152 2.69 0.99 12.43
CA PHE A 152 3.92 0.21 12.57
C PHE A 152 5.12 1.13 12.79
N LEU A 153 5.60 1.20 14.03
CA LEU A 153 6.74 2.05 14.40
C LEU A 153 8.02 1.20 14.44
N ASN A 154 8.74 1.19 13.32
CA ASN A 154 9.92 0.33 13.13
C ASN A 154 11.26 1.03 13.44
N HIS A 155 11.26 2.36 13.52
CA HIS A 155 12.48 3.16 13.68
C HIS A 155 12.24 4.32 14.64
N ASP A 156 13.32 4.81 15.28
CA ASP A 156 13.30 6.00 16.12
C ASP A 156 12.19 5.99 17.18
N THR A 157 11.93 4.81 17.77
CA THR A 157 10.84 4.59 18.74
C THR A 157 10.87 5.59 19.89
N ASN A 158 12.05 5.91 20.43
CA ASN A 158 12.22 6.89 21.51
C ASN A 158 11.73 8.30 21.14
N ILE A 159 11.73 8.65 19.85
CA ILE A 159 11.33 9.95 19.34
C ILE A 159 9.84 9.95 19.00
N HIS A 160 9.37 8.89 18.35
CA HIS A 160 8.05 8.90 17.72
C HIS A 160 6.95 8.23 18.54
N LEU A 161 7.27 7.38 19.51
CA LEU A 161 6.28 6.57 20.24
C LEU A 161 5.12 7.40 20.79
N LYS A 162 5.42 8.53 21.46
CA LYS A 162 4.37 9.40 22.03
C LYS A 162 3.38 9.86 20.96
N ASN A 163 3.88 10.33 19.82
CA ASN A 163 3.05 10.80 18.72
C ASN A 163 2.26 9.64 18.07
N TYR A 164 2.84 8.45 17.95
CA TYR A 164 2.11 7.28 17.44
C TYR A 164 0.98 6.87 18.37
N MET A 165 1.22 6.79 19.68
CA MET A 165 0.18 6.45 20.66
C MET A 165 -0.95 7.50 20.75
N GLU A 166 -0.67 8.76 20.40
CA GLU A 166 -1.69 9.82 20.35
C GLU A 166 -2.53 9.79 19.07
N LYS A 167 -2.08 9.11 18.01
CA LYS A 167 -2.65 9.23 16.66
C LYS A 167 -3.17 7.92 16.07
N PHE A 168 -2.57 6.79 16.42
CA PHE A 168 -3.02 5.46 16.02
C PHE A 168 -3.75 4.77 17.17
N ASP A 169 -4.78 3.99 16.85
CA ASP A 169 -5.52 3.20 17.84
C ASP A 169 -4.67 2.02 18.36
N ILE A 170 -3.85 1.44 17.47
CA ILE A 170 -2.92 0.36 17.79
C ILE A 170 -1.53 0.76 17.29
N VAL A 171 -0.51 0.65 18.14
CA VAL A 171 0.89 0.84 17.76
C VAL A 171 1.62 -0.49 17.86
N VAL A 172 2.25 -0.91 16.75
CA VAL A 172 3.03 -2.14 16.64
C VAL A 172 4.51 -1.76 16.61
N LEU A 173 5.28 -2.33 17.54
CA LEU A 173 6.72 -2.04 17.71
C LEU A 173 7.59 -3.17 17.19
N ASP A 174 8.87 -2.87 16.98
CA ASP A 174 9.95 -3.85 16.78
C ASP A 174 9.71 -4.85 15.64
N ASP A 175 9.10 -4.38 14.55
CA ASP A 175 8.72 -5.19 13.38
C ASP A 175 7.88 -6.44 13.74
N SER A 176 7.06 -6.33 14.79
CA SER A 176 6.22 -7.44 15.24
C SER A 176 5.25 -7.92 14.16
N PRO A 177 4.88 -9.22 14.16
CA PRO A 177 3.94 -9.78 13.19
C PRO A 177 2.58 -9.08 13.17
N MET A 178 1.93 -9.10 12.01
CA MET A 178 0.57 -8.56 11.81
C MET A 178 -0.52 -9.65 11.77
N SER A 179 -0.23 -10.86 12.24
CA SER A 179 -1.18 -11.99 12.30
C SER A 179 -2.44 -11.65 13.10
N PHE A 180 -2.34 -10.78 14.11
CA PHE A 180 -3.47 -10.32 14.91
C PHE A 180 -4.57 -9.64 14.07
N VAL A 181 -4.21 -9.03 12.93
CA VAL A 181 -5.18 -8.40 12.02
C VAL A 181 -6.08 -9.45 11.38
N ALA A 182 -5.50 -10.57 10.96
CA ALA A 182 -6.27 -11.70 10.40
C ALA A 182 -7.19 -12.33 11.46
N GLU A 183 -6.70 -12.47 12.69
CA GLU A 183 -7.51 -12.96 13.82
C GLU A 183 -8.67 -12.02 14.16
N PHE A 184 -8.42 -10.71 14.12
CA PHE A 184 -9.43 -9.69 14.35
C PHE A 184 -10.54 -9.77 13.28
N LEU A 185 -10.17 -9.82 12.00
CA LEU A 185 -11.11 -9.95 10.89
C LEU A 185 -12.00 -11.20 11.03
N LYS A 186 -11.41 -12.35 11.39
CA LYS A 186 -12.16 -13.60 11.61
C LYS A 186 -13.10 -13.57 12.80
N LYS A 187 -12.85 -12.70 13.79
CA LYS A 187 -13.76 -12.52 14.93
C LYS A 187 -14.97 -11.67 14.54
N LEU A 188 -14.75 -10.63 13.73
CA LEU A 188 -15.85 -9.78 13.24
C LEU A 188 -16.91 -10.58 12.45
N GLU A 189 -16.49 -11.54 11.63
CA GLU A 189 -17.42 -12.40 10.88
C GLU A 189 -18.31 -13.27 11.79
N ARG A 190 -17.80 -13.68 12.97
CA ARG A 190 -18.51 -14.62 13.86
C ARG A 190 -19.56 -13.96 14.75
N GLU A 191 -19.59 -12.63 14.78
CA GLU A 191 -20.50 -11.85 15.61
C GLU A 191 -21.73 -11.34 14.84
N GLU A 192 -21.82 -11.62 13.52
CA GLU A 192 -23.02 -11.46 12.68
C GLU A 192 -23.83 -12.76 12.57
#